data_AF-A0A081ANR3-F1
#
_entry.id   AF-A0A081ANR3-F1
#
_cell.length_a   1.000
_cell.length_b   1.000
_cell.length_c   1.000
_cell.angle_alpha   90.00
_cell.angle_beta   90.00
_cell.angle_gamma   90.00
#
_symmetry.space_group_name_H-M   'P 1'
#
loop_
_entity.id
_entity.type
_entity.pdbx_description
1 polymer ?
#
loop_
_entity_poly.entity_id
_entity_poly.type
_entity_poly.pdbx_seq_one_letter_code
_entity_poly.pdbx_strand_id
1 'polypeptide(L)'
;MQVSVHEKHAFQITEKADQLNERMSDELLTRKHAMDTLKINFPFLSVDECDMLLDLFGSIASIAQAGAENLLDVTVLSTSAAQAIEEFFRSEYVVE
;
A
#
# COMPACT_ATOMS: atom_id res chain seq x y z
N MET A 1 -22.06 23.16 -39.57
CA MET A 1 -20.92 23.07 -38.62
C MET A 1 -20.77 21.61 -38.24
N GLN A 2 -19.89 20.90 -38.93
CA GLN A 2 -19.69 19.46 -38.74
C GLN A 2 -18.31 19.29 -38.13
N VAL A 3 -18.24 19.28 -36.79
CA VAL A 3 -17.00 18.91 -36.09
C VAL A 3 -16.76 17.44 -36.40
N SER A 4 -15.61 17.13 -36.98
CA SER A 4 -15.30 15.80 -37.51
C SER A 4 -15.47 14.75 -36.42
N VAL A 5 -16.12 13.63 -36.75
CA VAL A 5 -16.31 12.48 -35.84
C VAL A 5 -14.97 12.03 -35.22
N HIS A 6 -13.87 12.28 -35.92
CA HIS A 6 -12.51 11.98 -35.47
C HIS A 6 -12.02 12.86 -34.31
N GLU A 7 -12.42 14.12 -34.19
CA GLU A 7 -12.02 14.99 -33.07
C GLU A 7 -12.76 14.60 -31.78
N LYS A 8 -14.04 14.20 -31.87
CA LYS A 8 -14.80 13.68 -30.72
C LYS A 8 -14.27 12.33 -30.23
N HIS A 9 -13.84 11.47 -31.14
CA HIS A 9 -13.24 10.17 -30.78
C HIS A 9 -11.86 10.34 -30.14
N ALA A 10 -11.03 11.25 -30.63
CA ALA A 10 -9.71 11.49 -30.04
C ALA A 10 -9.79 11.98 -28.59
N PHE A 11 -10.71 12.92 -28.30
CA PHE A 11 -10.90 13.44 -26.94
C PHE A 11 -11.40 12.36 -25.95
N GLN A 12 -12.36 11.53 -26.37
CA GLN A 12 -12.88 10.44 -25.54
C GLN A 12 -11.88 9.29 -25.35
N ILE A 13 -10.96 9.09 -26.29
CA ILE A 13 -9.90 8.08 -26.18
C ILE A 13 -8.82 8.56 -25.22
N THR A 14 -8.43 9.83 -25.26
CA THR A 14 -7.45 10.40 -24.32
C THR A 14 -8.00 10.44 -22.89
N GLU A 15 -9.26 10.86 -22.69
CA GLU A 15 -9.87 10.90 -21.35
C GLU A 15 -10.00 9.50 -20.72
N LYS A 16 -10.31 8.48 -21.52
CA LYS A 16 -10.33 7.08 -21.06
C LYS A 16 -8.93 6.50 -20.84
N ALA A 17 -7.95 6.94 -21.63
CA ALA A 17 -6.55 6.54 -21.44
C ALA A 17 -6.00 7.12 -20.13
N ASP A 18 -6.29 8.38 -19.81
CA ASP A 18 -5.88 9.02 -18.56
C ASP A 18 -6.57 8.40 -17.35
N GLN A 19 -7.88 8.13 -17.42
CA GLN A 19 -8.61 7.41 -16.35
C GLN A 19 -8.14 5.97 -16.15
N LEU A 20 -7.69 5.29 -17.22
CA LEU A 20 -7.12 3.95 -17.13
C LEU A 20 -5.70 4.00 -16.58
N ASN A 21 -4.91 5.01 -16.91
CA ASN A 21 -3.53 5.17 -16.44
C ASN A 21 -3.49 5.60 -14.97
N GLU A 22 -4.42 6.45 -14.52
CA GLU A 22 -4.63 6.76 -13.09
C GLU A 22 -5.04 5.50 -12.33
N ARG A 23 -6.00 4.72 -12.85
CA ARG A 23 -6.41 3.44 -12.22
C ARG A 23 -5.29 2.39 -12.22
N MET A 24 -4.51 2.29 -13.30
CA MET A 24 -3.41 1.32 -13.39
C MET A 24 -2.19 1.73 -12.58
N SER A 25 -1.89 3.02 -12.41
CA SER A 25 -0.77 3.45 -11.57
C SER A 25 -1.09 3.38 -10.07
N ASP A 26 -2.33 3.68 -9.67
CA ASP A 26 -2.73 3.65 -8.25
C ASP A 26 -3.11 2.24 -7.76
N GLU A 27 -3.68 1.38 -8.60
CA GLU A 27 -4.09 0.03 -8.18
C GLU A 27 -2.95 -1.02 -8.28
N LEU A 28 -1.91 -0.86 -9.12
CA LEU A 28 -0.94 -1.94 -9.43
C LEU A 28 0.40 -1.96 -8.68
N LEU A 29 0.75 -0.90 -7.93
CA LEU A 29 1.60 -1.08 -6.72
C LEU A 29 0.79 -1.69 -5.56
N THR A 30 -0.36 -2.27 -5.92
CA THR A 30 -1.24 -3.25 -5.30
C THR A 30 -1.04 -3.45 -3.82
N ARG A 31 -2.14 -3.28 -3.08
CA ARG A 31 -2.36 -3.93 -1.79
C ARG A 31 -1.86 -5.38 -1.76
N LYS A 32 -1.96 -6.12 -2.87
CA LYS A 32 -1.36 -7.45 -3.05
C LYS A 32 0.17 -7.45 -2.90
N HIS A 33 0.89 -6.56 -3.56
CA HIS A 33 2.34 -6.43 -3.38
C HIS A 33 2.71 -6.04 -1.94
N ALA A 34 1.91 -5.15 -1.33
CA ALA A 34 2.13 -4.79 0.07
C ALA A 34 1.88 -5.99 1.01
N MET A 35 0.82 -6.75 0.75
CA MET A 35 0.48 -7.99 1.44
C MET A 35 1.58 -9.05 1.29
N ASP A 36 2.05 -9.28 0.06
CA ASP A 36 3.12 -10.24 -0.24
C ASP A 36 4.41 -9.83 0.50
N THR A 37 4.76 -8.54 0.48
CA THR A 37 5.92 -8.00 1.19
C THR A 37 5.78 -8.18 2.71
N LEU A 38 4.62 -7.87 3.30
CA LEU A 38 4.38 -8.09 4.73
C LEU A 38 4.47 -9.58 5.08
N LYS A 39 3.90 -10.46 4.27
CA LYS A 39 3.94 -11.92 4.51
C LYS A 39 5.33 -12.54 4.35
N ILE A 40 6.15 -12.01 3.45
CA ILE A 40 7.55 -12.43 3.27
C ILE A 40 8.40 -12.03 4.48
N ASN A 41 8.27 -10.79 4.95
CA ASN A 41 9.11 -10.25 6.02
C ASN A 41 8.59 -10.61 7.42
N PHE A 42 7.28 -10.80 7.57
CA PHE A 42 6.61 -11.12 8.83
C PHE A 42 5.78 -12.40 8.68
N PRO A 43 6.42 -13.58 8.50
CA PRO A 43 5.71 -14.84 8.29
C PRO A 43 4.85 -15.24 9.49
N PHE A 44 5.16 -14.71 10.68
CA PHE A 44 4.41 -14.91 11.92
C PHE A 44 3.07 -14.15 11.98
N LEU A 45 2.87 -13.12 11.12
CA LEU A 45 1.58 -12.45 11.00
C LEU A 45 0.64 -13.29 10.13
N SER A 46 -0.62 -13.37 10.54
CA SER A 46 -1.70 -13.91 9.71
C SER A 46 -2.01 -12.99 8.52
N VAL A 47 -2.73 -13.52 7.54
CA VAL A 47 -3.21 -12.71 6.40
C VAL A 47 -4.12 -11.59 6.90
N ASP A 48 -4.99 -11.88 7.86
CA ASP A 48 -5.92 -10.91 8.44
C ASP A 48 -5.18 -9.78 9.18
N GLU A 49 -4.09 -10.10 9.89
CA GLU A 49 -3.24 -9.09 10.54
C GLU A 49 -2.52 -8.21 9.52
N CYS A 50 -1.99 -8.79 8.43
CA CYS A 50 -1.41 -8.00 7.35
C CYS A 50 -2.45 -7.12 6.64
N ASP A 51 -3.67 -7.62 6.45
CA ASP A 51 -4.75 -6.87 5.81
C ASP A 51 -5.20 -5.70 6.69
N MET A 52 -5.38 -5.94 7.98
CA MET A 52 -5.67 -4.92 9.00
C MET A 52 -4.60 -3.83 9.03
N LEU A 53 -3.32 -4.20 8.98
CA LEU A 53 -2.23 -3.23 8.94
C LEU A 53 -2.31 -2.35 7.70
N LEU A 54 -2.61 -2.92 6.53
CA LEU A 54 -2.78 -2.16 5.30
C LEU A 54 -4.04 -1.29 5.31
N ASP A 55 -5.12 -1.73 5.97
CA ASP A 55 -6.33 -0.93 6.14
C ASP A 55 -6.13 0.28 7.06
N LEU A 56 -5.39 0.09 8.15
CA LEU A 56 -5.20 1.14 9.16
C LEU A 56 -4.13 2.15 8.76
N PHE A 57 -3.04 1.69 8.13
CA PHE A 57 -1.89 2.54 7.82
C PHE A 57 -1.79 2.90 6.34
N GLY A 58 -2.54 2.23 5.46
CA GLY A 58 -2.62 2.50 4.02
C GLY A 58 -1.39 2.07 3.20
N SER A 59 -0.21 2.01 3.81
CA SER A 59 1.03 1.64 3.12
C SER A 59 2.07 1.04 4.06
N ILE A 60 3.03 0.28 3.51
CA ILE A 60 4.19 -0.23 4.26
C ILE A 60 5.03 0.90 4.84
N ALA A 61 5.19 2.01 4.11
CA ALA A 61 5.96 3.16 4.60
C ALA A 61 5.34 3.77 5.86
N SER A 62 4.00 3.85 5.92
CA SER A 62 3.28 4.31 7.10
C SER A 62 3.42 3.32 8.27
N ILE A 63 3.38 2.01 8.00
CA ILE A 63 3.60 0.96 9.03
C ILE A 63 5.00 1.09 9.62
N ALA A 64 6.02 1.29 8.77
CA ALA A 64 7.40 1.43 9.19
C ALA A 64 7.64 2.64 10.12
N GLN A 65 6.83 3.68 9.98
CA GLN A 65 6.91 4.91 10.79
C GLN A 65 6.05 4.88 12.06
N ALA A 66 5.11 3.93 12.18
CA ALA A 66 4.15 3.92 13.28
C ALA A 66 4.81 3.66 14.64
N GLY A 67 5.88 2.85 14.70
CA GLY A 67 6.49 2.41 15.97
C GLY A 67 5.60 1.44 16.75
N ALA A 68 6.16 0.64 17.66
CA ALA A 68 5.41 -0.43 18.33
C ALA A 68 4.27 0.09 19.21
N GLU A 69 4.45 1.23 19.87
CA GLU A 69 3.42 1.84 20.73
C GLU A 69 2.16 2.18 19.93
N ASN A 70 2.31 2.90 18.81
CA ASN A 70 1.17 3.25 17.95
C ASN A 70 0.54 2.01 17.31
N LEU A 71 1.35 1.02 16.91
CA LEU A 71 0.83 -0.26 16.39
C LEU A 71 -0.06 -0.95 17.43
N LEU A 72 0.31 -0.96 18.71
CA LEU A 72 -0.48 -1.59 19.78
C LEU A 72 -1.73 -0.79 20.13
N ASP A 73 -1.73 0.52 19.94
CA ASP A 73 -2.89 1.37 20.22
C ASP A 73 -4.03 1.19 19.21
N VAL A 74 -3.70 0.85 17.96
CA VAL A 74 -4.70 0.80 16.86
C VAL A 74 -4.93 -0.60 16.29
N THR A 75 -4.17 -1.61 16.72
CA THR A 75 -4.28 -2.99 16.21
C THR A 75 -4.49 -3.99 17.35
N VAL A 76 -4.84 -5.23 16.99
CA VAL A 76 -4.91 -6.36 17.95
C VAL A 76 -3.62 -7.19 17.98
N LEU A 77 -2.51 -6.64 17.47
CA LEU A 77 -1.23 -7.34 17.45
C LEU A 77 -0.74 -7.65 18.88
N SER A 78 0.00 -8.74 19.01
CA SER A 78 0.76 -8.99 20.24
C SER A 78 1.88 -7.95 20.39
N THR A 79 2.25 -7.64 21.64
CA THR A 79 3.42 -6.79 21.95
C THR A 79 4.67 -7.26 21.22
N SER A 80 4.91 -8.58 21.19
CA SER A 80 6.04 -9.18 20.47
C SER A 80 5.99 -8.93 18.96
N ALA A 81 4.82 -8.97 18.34
CA ALA A 81 4.67 -8.72 16.90
C ALA A 81 4.91 -7.24 16.58
N ALA A 82 4.32 -6.32 17.35
CA ALA A 82 4.53 -4.88 17.16
C ALA A 82 6.00 -4.48 17.34
N GLN A 83 6.68 -5.04 18.34
CA GLN A 83 8.11 -4.82 18.56
C GLN A 83 8.96 -5.38 17.42
N ALA A 84 8.66 -6.58 16.92
CA ALA A 84 9.40 -7.18 15.81
C ALA A 84 9.25 -6.37 14.51
N ILE A 85 8.07 -5.79 14.25
CA ILE A 85 7.85 -4.89 13.11
C ILE A 85 8.71 -3.63 13.25
N GLU A 86 8.68 -2.98 14.42
CA GLU A 86 9.48 -1.79 14.69
C GLU A 86 10.98 -2.07 14.58
N GLU A 87 11.46 -3.17 15.15
CA GLU A 87 12.87 -3.56 15.10
C GLU A 87 13.33 -3.82 13.67
N PHE A 88 12.52 -4.54 12.88
CA PHE A 88 12.81 -4.81 11.46
C PHE A 88 12.98 -3.51 10.67
N PHE A 89 12.05 -2.57 10.78
CA PHE A 89 12.16 -1.31 10.06
C PHE A 89 13.25 -0.41 10.65
N ARG A 90 13.53 -0.47 11.95
CA ARG A 90 14.64 0.28 12.53
C ARG A 90 15.99 -0.22 12.00
N SER A 91 16.20 -1.53 11.88
CA SER A 91 17.46 -2.09 11.38
C SER A 91 17.70 -1.81 9.90
N GLU A 92 16.64 -1.79 9.08
CA GLU A 92 16.73 -1.49 7.65
C GLU A 92 16.97 0.01 7.36
N TYR A 93 16.61 0.91 8.28
CA TYR A 93 16.76 2.36 8.13
C TYR A 93 18.01 2.94 8.81
N VAL A 94 18.88 2.12 9.41
CA VAL A 94 20.24 2.54 9.78
C VAL A 94 21.09 2.59 8.51
N VAL A 95 20.89 3.66 7.73
CA VAL A 95 21.86 4.09 6.73
C VAL A 95 22.97 4.80 7.51
N GLU A 96 24.18 4.23 7.52
CA GLU A 96 25.39 4.93 7.98
C GLU A 96 25.64 6.24 7.22
#